data_AF-M1CY63-F1
#
_entry.id   AF-M1CY63-F1
#
_cell.length_a   1.000
_cell.length_b   1.000
_cell.length_c   1.000
_cell.angle_alpha   90.00
_cell.angle_beta   90.00
_cell.angle_gamma   90.00
#
_symmetry.space_group_name_H-M   'P 1'
#
loop_
_entity.id
_entity.type
_entity.pdbx_description
1 polymer ?
#
loop_
_entity_poly.entity_id
_entity_poly.type
_entity_poly.pdbx_seq_one_letter_code
_entity_poly.pdbx_strand_id
1 'polypeptide(L)'
;MEDQREIMLGVLGSQVCEPLRASIHGAPLEDARHLTHSYDRMRQEFESQATEVIRRQSKFREASTESLAKLKNAETRLSELKSSVLVLGKEATDAMLSVEEEQQQISFQKLLTMLAGRC
;
A
#
# COMPACT_ATOMS: atom_id res chain seq x y z
N MET A 1 16.94 42.07 16.45
CA MET A 1 15.65 41.35 16.60
C MET A 1 15.25 40.65 15.30
N GLU A 2 15.34 41.31 14.15
CA GLU A 2 15.05 40.68 12.85
C GLU A 2 16.02 39.55 12.50
N ASP A 3 17.32 39.73 12.71
CA ASP A 3 18.33 38.68 12.45
C ASP A 3 18.12 37.40 13.27
N GLN A 4 17.75 37.53 14.56
CA GLN A 4 17.45 36.38 15.41
C GLN A 4 16.19 35.64 14.96
N ARG A 5 15.19 36.39 14.46
CA ARG A 5 13.98 35.81 13.89
C ARG A 5 14.29 35.06 12.58
N GLU A 6 15.13 35.62 11.73
CA GLU A 6 15.57 34.98 10.49
C GLU A 6 16.37 33.70 10.76
N ILE A 7 17.29 33.72 11.72
CA ILE A 7 18.04 32.54 12.17
C ILE A 7 17.07 31.46 12.68
N MET A 8 16.14 31.81 13.57
CA MET A 8 15.16 30.86 14.11
C MET A 8 14.29 30.23 13.00
N LEU A 9 13.86 31.03 12.02
CA LEU A 9 13.09 30.53 10.88
C LEU A 9 13.92 29.60 9.98
N GLY A 10 15.19 29.94 9.74
CA GLY A 10 16.11 29.09 8.99
C GLY A 10 16.33 27.73 9.66
N VAL A 11 16.46 27.72 10.99
CA VAL A 11 16.58 26.47 11.72
C VAL A 11 15.29 25.65 11.70
N LEU A 12 14.13 26.26 11.96
CA LEU A 12 12.85 25.55 11.87
C LEU A 12 12.61 25.00 10.46
N GLY A 13 12.98 25.75 9.42
CA GLY A 13 12.92 25.30 8.04
C GLY A 13 13.70 24.00 7.82
N SER A 14 14.99 24.02 8.17
CA SER A 14 15.93 22.92 7.91
C SER A 14 15.77 21.73 8.87
N GLN A 15 15.60 21.98 10.17
CA GLN A 15 15.58 20.92 11.18
C GLN A 15 14.21 20.27 11.37
N VAL A 16 13.13 20.96 10.98
CA VAL A 16 11.75 20.52 11.22
C VAL A 16 10.97 20.39 9.92
N CYS A 17 10.79 21.48 9.16
CA CYS A 17 9.88 21.48 8.01
C CYS A 17 10.36 20.59 6.87
N GLU A 18 11.65 20.65 6.50
CA GLU A 18 12.23 19.85 5.43
C GLU A 18 12.17 18.35 5.71
N PRO A 19 12.60 17.84 6.89
CA PRO A 19 12.47 16.42 7.23
C PRO A 19 11.02 15.91 7.20
N LEU A 20 10.06 16.69 7.72
CA LEU A 20 8.64 16.32 7.67
C LEU A 20 8.13 16.28 6.23
N ARG A 21 8.51 17.25 5.39
CA ARG A 21 8.14 17.25 3.97
C ARG A 21 8.73 16.05 3.24
N ALA A 22 9.99 15.72 3.50
CA ALA A 22 10.67 14.56 2.91
C ALA A 22 9.99 13.25 3.31
N SER A 23 9.50 13.13 4.55
CA SER A 23 8.78 11.94 5.02
C SER A 23 7.40 11.76 4.36
N ILE A 24 6.75 12.85 3.92
CA ILE A 24 5.45 12.82 3.24
C ILE A 24 5.59 12.59 1.71
N HIS A 25 6.68 13.08 1.11
CA HIS A 25 6.94 12.98 -0.34
C HIS A 25 8.07 12.00 -0.65
N GLY A 26 8.41 11.12 0.29
CA GLY A 26 9.51 10.18 0.16
C GLY A 26 9.13 8.97 -0.65
N ALA A 27 10.13 8.39 -1.32
CA ALA A 27 10.00 7.13 -2.06
C ALA A 27 9.31 6.00 -1.26
N PRO A 28 9.57 5.80 0.06
CA PRO A 28 8.93 4.72 0.81
C PRO A 28 7.39 4.77 0.80
N LEU A 29 6.80 5.97 0.92
CA LEU A 29 5.35 6.12 0.89
C LEU A 29 4.78 5.94 -0.52
N GLU A 30 5.51 6.39 -1.55
CA GLU A 30 5.12 6.18 -2.94
C GLU A 30 5.17 4.69 -3.31
N ASP A 31 6.23 3.98 -2.92
CA ASP A 31 6.39 2.54 -3.13
C ASP A 31 5.29 1.74 -2.41
N ALA A 32 4.96 2.08 -1.16
CA ALA A 32 3.87 1.43 -0.42
C ALA A 32 2.49 1.68 -1.09
N ARG A 33 2.26 2.86 -1.66
CA ARG A 33 1.06 3.15 -2.46
C ARG A 33 1.04 2.35 -3.76
N HIS A 34 2.19 2.20 -4.42
CA HIS A 34 2.29 1.36 -5.62
C HIS A 34 1.98 -0.11 -5.33
N LEU A 35 2.44 -0.64 -4.19
CA LEU A 35 2.05 -1.97 -3.72
C LEU A 35 0.55 -2.08 -3.45
N THR A 36 -0.05 -1.08 -2.80
CA THR A 36 -1.49 -1.02 -2.55
C THR A 36 -2.30 -1.04 -3.86
N HIS A 37 -1.90 -0.24 -4.86
CA HIS A 37 -2.56 -0.25 -6.17
C HIS A 37 -2.39 -1.58 -6.91
N SER A 38 -1.25 -2.23 -6.76
CA SER A 38 -1.00 -3.55 -7.35
C SER A 38 -1.88 -4.62 -6.69
N TYR A 39 -2.02 -4.56 -5.36
CA TYR A 39 -2.94 -5.38 -4.60
C TYR A 39 -4.39 -5.19 -5.07
N ASP A 40 -4.86 -3.94 -5.17
CA ASP A 40 -6.23 -3.64 -5.59
C ASP A 40 -6.54 -4.18 -6.99
N ARG A 41 -5.60 -4.02 -7.94
CA ARG A 41 -5.73 -4.58 -9.28
C ARG A 41 -5.86 -6.10 -9.24
N MET A 42 -4.97 -6.77 -8.51
CA MET A 42 -4.96 -8.22 -8.42
C MET A 42 -6.21 -8.77 -7.72
N ARG A 43 -6.72 -8.04 -6.72
CA ARG A 43 -7.98 -8.36 -6.05
C ARG A 43 -9.16 -8.27 -7.01
N GLN A 44 -9.22 -7.23 -7.86
CA GLN A 44 -10.27 -7.13 -8.88
C GLN A 44 -10.21 -8.29 -9.89
N GLU A 45 -9.00 -8.71 -10.29
CA GLU A 45 -8.83 -9.89 -11.14
C GLU A 45 -9.31 -11.18 -10.47
N PHE A 46 -9.03 -11.34 -9.17
CA PHE A 46 -9.54 -12.44 -8.36
C PHE A 46 -11.08 -12.44 -8.28
N GLU A 47 -11.70 -11.29 -8.02
CA GLU A 47 -13.17 -11.14 -7.96
C GLU A 47 -13.84 -11.44 -9.31
N SER A 48 -13.22 -11.01 -10.42
CA SER A 48 -13.68 -11.33 -11.77
C SER A 48 -13.60 -12.84 -12.05
N GLN A 49 -12.48 -13.47 -11.71
CA GLN A 49 -12.30 -14.91 -11.89
C GLN A 49 -13.26 -15.72 -11.02
N ALA A 50 -13.53 -15.28 -9.79
CA ALA A 50 -14.49 -15.93 -8.89
C ALA A 50 -15.90 -15.91 -9.47
N THR A 51 -16.32 -14.75 -10.00
CA THR A 51 -17.61 -14.58 -10.69
C THR A 51 -17.73 -15.55 -11.87
N GLU A 52 -16.66 -15.68 -12.64
CA GLU A 52 -16.63 -16.57 -13.80
C GLU A 52 -16.71 -18.05 -13.42
N VAL A 53 -16.05 -18.46 -12.32
CA VAL A 53 -16.19 -19.82 -11.76
C VAL A 53 -17.63 -20.09 -11.36
N ILE A 54 -18.26 -19.19 -10.60
CA ILE A 54 -19.68 -19.31 -10.19
C ILE A 54 -20.58 -19.44 -11.43
N ARG A 55 -20.35 -18.62 -12.45
CA ARG A 55 -21.12 -18.63 -13.70
C ARG A 55 -20.96 -19.93 -14.51
N ARG A 56 -19.81 -20.61 -14.40
CA ARG A 56 -19.59 -21.91 -15.04
C ARG A 56 -20.19 -23.06 -14.23
N GLN A 57 -20.08 -23.00 -12.90
CA GLN A 57 -20.69 -23.98 -11.99
C GLN A 57 -22.24 -23.98 -12.13
N SER A 58 -22.87 -22.82 -12.30
CA SER A 58 -24.33 -22.75 -12.49
C SER A 58 -24.82 -23.39 -13.79
N LYS A 59 -23.97 -23.49 -14.81
CA LYS A 59 -24.26 -24.13 -16.11
C LYS A 59 -23.89 -25.62 -16.16
N PHE A 60 -23.52 -26.22 -15.04
CA PHE A 60 -23.00 -27.58 -14.97
C PHE A 60 -23.99 -28.66 -15.46
N ARG A 61 -25.31 -28.39 -15.42
CA ARG A 61 -26.32 -29.35 -15.89
C ARG A 61 -26.28 -29.63 -17.41
N GLU A 62 -25.63 -28.77 -18.20
CA GLU A 62 -25.44 -28.92 -19.65
C GLU A 62 -23.97 -29.20 -20.02
N ALA A 63 -23.19 -29.74 -19.07
CA ALA A 63 -21.73 -29.77 -19.19
C ALA A 63 -21.23 -30.83 -20.19
N SER A 64 -20.59 -30.35 -21.27
CA SER A 64 -19.69 -31.17 -22.10
C SER A 64 -18.33 -31.38 -21.42
N THR A 65 -17.55 -32.35 -21.90
CA THR A 65 -16.16 -32.57 -21.46
C THR A 65 -15.30 -31.31 -21.59
N GLU A 66 -15.49 -30.54 -22.66
CA GLU A 66 -14.81 -29.25 -22.87
C GLU A 66 -15.22 -28.21 -21.81
N SER A 67 -16.50 -28.16 -21.43
CA SER A 67 -16.98 -27.23 -20.41
C SER A 67 -16.43 -27.56 -19.01
N LEU A 68 -16.26 -28.84 -18.70
CA LEU A 68 -15.62 -29.31 -17.46
C LEU A 68 -14.14 -28.93 -17.43
N ALA A 69 -13.42 -29.08 -18.55
CA ALA A 69 -12.03 -28.66 -18.66
C ALA A 69 -11.86 -27.14 -18.46
N LYS A 70 -12.75 -26.34 -19.05
CA LYS A 70 -12.77 -24.86 -18.86
C LYS A 70 -13.09 -24.47 -17.42
N LEU A 71 -14.01 -25.17 -16.76
CA LEU A 71 -14.31 -24.94 -15.34
C LEU A 71 -13.08 -25.26 -14.47
N LYS A 72 -12.46 -26.42 -14.67
CA LYS A 72 -11.26 -26.82 -13.92
C LYS A 72 -10.12 -25.82 -14.09
N ASN A 73 -9.85 -25.37 -15.32
CA ASN A 73 -8.84 -24.34 -15.58
C ASN A 73 -9.17 -23.03 -14.84
N ALA A 74 -10.45 -22.64 -14.85
CA ALA A 74 -10.90 -21.45 -14.15
C ALA A 74 -10.73 -21.55 -12.62
N GLU A 75 -10.98 -22.72 -12.04
CA GLU A 75 -10.78 -22.99 -10.62
C GLU A 75 -9.29 -23.02 -10.25
N THR A 76 -8.43 -23.58 -11.11
CA THR A 76 -6.97 -23.52 -10.93
C THR A 76 -6.47 -22.08 -10.92
N ARG A 77 -6.85 -21.28 -11.91
CA ARG A 77 -6.49 -19.85 -11.97
C ARG A 77 -7.03 -19.07 -10.76
N LEU A 78 -8.23 -19.40 -10.29
CA LEU A 78 -8.79 -18.78 -9.09
C LEU A 78 -7.94 -19.09 -7.84
N SER A 79 -7.47 -20.33 -7.70
CA SER A 79 -6.60 -20.75 -6.61
C SER A 79 -5.24 -20.05 -6.65
N GLU A 80 -4.65 -19.91 -7.84
CA GLU A 80 -3.41 -19.16 -8.04
C GLU A 80 -3.58 -17.68 -7.65
N LEU A 81 -4.61 -17.02 -8.19
CA LEU A 81 -4.93 -15.62 -7.87
C LEU A 81 -5.17 -15.43 -6.37
N LYS A 82 -5.87 -16.35 -5.71
CA LYS A 82 -6.09 -16.30 -4.26
C LYS A 82 -4.77 -16.25 -3.50
N SER A 83 -3.82 -17.11 -3.86
CA SER A 83 -2.49 -17.14 -3.22
C SER A 83 -1.75 -15.83 -3.45
N SER A 84 -1.76 -15.31 -4.68
CA SER A 84 -1.08 -14.06 -5.02
C SER A 84 -1.69 -12.85 -4.30
N VAL A 85 -3.02 -12.74 -4.23
CA VAL A 85 -3.72 -11.66 -3.50
C VAL A 85 -3.38 -11.69 -2.02
N LEU A 86 -3.29 -12.87 -1.40
CA LEU A 86 -2.94 -12.99 0.02
C LEU A 86 -1.51 -12.51 0.30
N VAL A 87 -0.54 -12.91 -0.54
CA VAL A 87 0.86 -12.49 -0.39
C VAL A 87 0.98 -10.98 -0.61
N LEU A 88 0.46 -10.48 -1.72
CA LEU A 88 0.57 -9.06 -2.07
C LEU A 88 -0.18 -8.15 -1.09
N GLY A 89 -1.32 -8.62 -0.54
CA GLY A 89 -2.05 -7.89 0.50
C GLY A 89 -1.26 -7.78 1.80
N LYS A 90 -0.54 -8.84 2.17
CA LYS A 90 0.38 -8.79 3.32
C LYS A 90 1.51 -7.80 3.06
N GLU A 91 2.17 -7.88 1.90
CA GLU A 91 3.26 -6.97 1.54
C GLU A 91 2.83 -5.50 1.53
N ALA A 92 1.66 -5.20 0.95
CA ALA A 92 1.11 -3.84 0.96
C ALA A 92 0.81 -3.35 2.37
N THR A 93 0.28 -4.21 3.24
CA THR A 93 0.00 -3.87 4.65
C THR A 93 1.29 -3.62 5.43
N ASP A 94 2.26 -4.53 5.32
CA ASP A 94 3.54 -4.43 6.02
C ASP A 94 4.30 -3.14 5.57
N ALA A 95 4.28 -2.82 4.28
CA ALA A 95 4.90 -1.61 3.75
C ALA A 95 4.24 -0.32 4.29
N MET A 96 2.90 -0.26 4.30
CA MET A 96 2.18 0.89 4.83
C MET A 96 2.39 1.09 6.33
N LEU A 97 2.44 0.00 7.11
CA LEU A 97 2.72 0.06 8.55
C LEU A 97 4.14 0.54 8.83
N SER A 98 5.13 0.07 8.06
CA SER A 98 6.52 0.54 8.19
C SER A 98 6.62 2.05 7.92
N VAL A 99 5.93 2.55 6.89
CA VAL A 99 5.91 3.98 6.58
C VAL A 99 5.22 4.79 7.68
N GLU A 100 4.12 4.28 8.23
CA GLU A 100 3.43 4.93 9.36
C GLU A 100 4.34 5.02 10.59
N GLU A 101 5.04 3.94 10.94
CA GLU A 101 5.98 3.93 12.06
C GLU A 101 7.09 4.97 11.88
N GLU A 102 7.72 5.01 10.71
CA GLU A 102 8.74 6.01 10.37
C GLU A 102 8.20 7.44 10.45
N GLN A 103 7.00 7.69 9.92
CA GLN A 103 6.33 8.99 9.95
C GLN A 103 5.97 9.44 11.37
N GLN A 104 5.49 8.53 12.22
CA GLN A 104 5.19 8.82 13.61
C GLN A 104 6.47 9.14 14.39
N GLN A 105 7.52 8.34 14.19
CA GLN A 105 8.82 8.55 14.85
C GLN A 105 9.43 9.91 14.48
N ILE A 106 9.49 10.24 13.18
CA ILE A 106 10.03 11.52 12.75
C ILE A 106 9.16 12.67 13.25
N SER A 107 7.83 12.57 13.14
CA SER A 107 6.91 13.60 13.63
C SER A 107 7.13 13.90 15.12
N PHE A 108 7.22 12.85 15.94
CA PHE A 108 7.50 12.99 17.37
C PHE A 108 8.86 13.66 17.63
N GLN A 109 9.93 13.21 16.96
CA GLN A 109 11.25 13.80 17.12
C GLN A 109 11.27 15.28 16.74
N LYS A 110 10.60 15.66 15.66
CA LYS A 110 10.58 17.06 15.18
C LYS A 110 9.77 17.96 16.10
N LEU A 111 8.67 17.47 16.68
CA LEU A 111 7.95 18.17 17.75
C LEU A 111 8.84 18.42 18.97
N LEU A 112 9.64 17.43 19.38
CA LEU A 112 10.62 17.62 20.45
C LEU A 112 11.69 18.66 20.09
N THR A 113 12.17 18.68 18.85
CA THR A 113 13.14 19.70 18.38
C THR A 113 12.56 21.11 18.50
N MET A 114 11.30 21.31 18.10
CA MET A 114 10.60 22.60 18.23
C MET A 114 10.42 23.04 19.69
N LEU A 115 10.01 22.11 20.56
CA LEU A 115 9.64 22.44 21.94
C LEU A 115 10.84 22.54 22.89
N ALA A 116 11.89 21.74 22.66
CA ALA A 116 13.07 21.72 23.52
C ALA A 116 14.04 22.89 23.25
N GLY A 117 13.70 23.82 22.34
CA GLY A 117 14.59 24.92 21.96
C GLY A 117 15.90 24.43 21.34
N ARG A 118 15.92 23.19 20.80
CA ARG A 118 17.04 22.66 20.01
C ARG A 118 16.89 23.04 18.53
N CYS A 119 16.34 24.23 18.29
CA CYS A 119 16.31 24.91 17.01
C CYS A 119 17.37 26.02 17.09
#